data_AF-A0AA91ELS4-F1
#
_entry.id   AF-A0AA91ELS4-F1
#
_cell.length_a   1.000
_cell.length_b   1.000
_cell.length_c   1.000
_cell.angle_alpha   90.00
_cell.angle_beta   90.00
_cell.angle_gamma   90.00
#
_symmetry.space_group_name_H-M   'P 1'
#
loop_
_entity.id
_entity.type
_entity.pdbx_description
1 polymer ?
#
loop_
_entity_poly.entity_id
_entity_poly.type
_entity_poly.pdbx_seq_one_letter_code
_entity_poly.pdbx_strand_id
1 'polypeptide(L)'
;MDNTSFGGTKLLSGGTGLASASGLNFQIGSSNAETLNVNVSSDISGLTSTLTGASGLTSLKLDSAATASGAIASLEGALKEVGSLRSSLGANINRLGHTSANLANMQDNTELALGNIRDADFASEASTMTRQQMLAQTSMSMLKQSNSMSGMVMSLLG
;
A
#
# COMPACT_ATOMS: atom_id res chain seq x y z
N MET A 1 4.45 -14.79 -26.96
CA MET A 1 3.93 -14.43 -25.62
C MET A 1 3.70 -12.92 -25.52
N ASP A 2 3.29 -12.28 -26.62
CA ASP A 2 3.59 -10.85 -26.86
C ASP A 2 2.40 -9.91 -26.68
N ASN A 3 1.22 -10.45 -26.41
CA ASN A 3 -0.02 -9.68 -26.26
C ASN A 3 -0.36 -9.33 -24.80
N THR A 4 0.25 -10.01 -23.84
CA THR A 4 -0.03 -9.78 -22.42
C THR A 4 0.66 -8.50 -21.96
N SER A 5 -0.10 -7.43 -21.83
CA SER A 5 0.37 -6.13 -21.35
C SER A 5 -0.55 -5.57 -20.27
N PHE A 6 0.01 -4.73 -19.40
CA PHE A 6 -0.71 -3.97 -18.40
C PHE A 6 -0.07 -2.59 -18.25
N GLY A 7 -0.89 -1.53 -18.19
CA GLY A 7 -0.37 -0.16 -18.11
C GLY A 7 0.61 0.21 -19.24
N GLY A 8 0.43 -0.36 -20.43
CA GLY A 8 1.33 -0.16 -21.58
C GLY A 8 2.64 -0.96 -21.54
N THR A 9 2.92 -1.70 -20.47
CA THR A 9 4.13 -2.53 -20.33
C THR A 9 3.81 -3.97 -20.72
N LYS A 10 4.62 -4.57 -21.61
CA LYS A 10 4.53 -6.01 -21.90
C LYS A 10 5.06 -6.81 -20.73
N LEU A 11 4.29 -7.80 -20.28
CA LEU A 11 4.57 -8.52 -19.04
C LEU A 11 5.44 -9.75 -19.25
N LEU A 12 5.17 -10.54 -20.30
CA LEU A 12 5.73 -11.89 -20.48
C LEU A 12 6.75 -12.01 -21.62
N SER A 13 6.97 -10.97 -22.41
CA SER A 13 8.02 -10.93 -23.43
C SER A 13 8.44 -9.49 -23.72
N GLY A 14 9.72 -9.29 -24.02
CA GLY A 14 10.31 -8.04 -24.52
C GLY A 14 9.81 -6.76 -23.86
N GLY A 15 10.53 -6.26 -22.84
CA GLY A 15 10.19 -5.02 -22.15
C GLY A 15 10.73 -4.99 -20.71
N THR A 16 10.28 -4.02 -19.92
CA THR A 16 10.64 -3.85 -18.50
C THR A 16 9.69 -4.59 -17.54
N GLY A 17 8.86 -5.50 -18.05
CA GLY A 17 7.89 -6.28 -17.28
C GLY A 17 8.48 -7.42 -16.45
N LEU A 18 7.65 -8.41 -16.12
CA LEU A 18 8.04 -9.58 -15.31
C LEU A 18 9.17 -10.43 -15.94
N ALA A 19 9.29 -10.40 -17.27
CA ALA A 19 10.36 -11.05 -18.01
C ALA A 19 11.72 -10.33 -17.93
N SER A 20 11.78 -9.11 -17.37
CA SER A 20 13.02 -8.36 -17.18
C SER A 20 13.87 -8.96 -16.06
N ALA A 21 15.19 -9.04 -16.26
CA ALA A 21 16.12 -9.54 -15.25
C ALA A 21 16.06 -8.76 -13.92
N SER A 22 15.66 -7.48 -13.96
CA SER A 22 15.49 -6.65 -12.77
C SER A 22 14.20 -6.93 -12.01
N GLY A 23 13.21 -7.57 -12.63
CA GLY A 23 11.87 -7.75 -12.08
C GLY A 23 11.03 -6.46 -12.07
N LEU A 24 9.86 -6.55 -11.43
CA LEU A 24 8.97 -5.41 -11.18
C LEU A 24 9.02 -5.00 -9.71
N ASN A 25 9.34 -3.73 -9.46
CA ASN A 25 9.40 -3.20 -8.11
C ASN A 25 8.11 -2.46 -7.73
N PHE A 26 7.48 -2.90 -6.64
CA PHE A 26 6.29 -2.27 -6.06
C PHE A 26 6.67 -1.52 -4.79
N GLN A 27 6.23 -0.26 -4.68
CA GLN A 27 6.30 0.48 -3.42
C GLN A 27 5.17 -0.03 -2.52
N ILE A 28 5.51 -0.61 -1.37
CA ILE A 28 4.56 -1.28 -0.47
C ILE A 28 4.55 -0.66 0.93
N GLY A 29 5.08 0.56 1.06
CA GLY A 29 5.12 1.29 2.31
C GLY A 29 5.33 2.78 2.10
N SER A 30 5.43 3.50 3.21
CA SER A 30 5.54 4.97 3.22
C SER A 30 6.98 5.46 3.05
N SER A 31 7.96 4.62 3.38
CA SER A 31 9.38 4.95 3.28
C SER A 31 10.01 4.43 1.98
N ASN A 32 11.03 5.12 1.48
CA ASN A 32 11.73 4.78 0.23
C ASN A 32 12.35 3.37 0.20
N ALA A 33 12.60 2.75 1.37
CA ALA A 33 13.16 1.41 1.46
C ALA A 33 12.11 0.28 1.44
N GLU A 34 10.83 0.62 1.55
CA GLU A 34 9.73 -0.35 1.68
C GLU A 34 9.23 -0.79 0.31
N THR A 35 10.02 -1.62 -0.36
CA THR A 35 9.72 -2.11 -1.70
C THR A 35 9.60 -3.63 -1.75
N LEU A 36 8.79 -4.11 -2.70
CA LEU A 36 8.70 -5.51 -3.09
C LEU A 36 9.18 -5.64 -4.54
N ASN A 37 10.32 -6.28 -4.73
CA ASN A 37 10.74 -6.71 -6.06
C ASN A 37 10.16 -8.08 -6.40
N VAL A 38 9.32 -8.15 -7.43
CA VAL A 38 8.80 -9.39 -8.01
C VAL A 38 9.66 -9.75 -9.21
N ASN A 39 10.58 -10.68 -9.01
CA ASN A 39 11.44 -11.21 -10.07
C ASN A 39 11.08 -12.66 -10.37
N VAL A 40 10.53 -12.90 -11.56
CA VAL A 40 10.20 -14.24 -12.10
C VAL A 40 10.85 -14.44 -13.46
N SER A 41 11.90 -13.68 -13.77
CA SER A 41 12.55 -13.70 -15.08
C SER A 41 13.22 -15.05 -15.38
N SER A 42 13.75 -15.73 -14.36
CA SER A 42 14.30 -17.09 -14.47
C SER A 42 13.23 -18.09 -14.90
N ASP A 43 12.06 -18.04 -14.27
CA ASP A 43 10.94 -18.97 -14.52
C ASP A 43 10.38 -18.74 -15.93
N ILE A 44 10.26 -17.47 -16.35
CA ILE A 44 9.82 -17.10 -17.71
C ILE A 44 10.87 -17.53 -18.75
N SER A 45 12.17 -17.37 -18.46
CA SER A 45 13.25 -17.81 -19.34
C SER A 45 13.27 -19.34 -19.48
N GLY A 46 13.12 -20.08 -18.38
CA GLY A 46 13.01 -21.55 -18.38
C GLY A 46 11.81 -22.05 -19.18
N LEU A 47 10.65 -21.43 -18.98
CA LEU A 47 9.46 -21.73 -19.77
C LEU A 47 9.66 -21.42 -21.27
N THR A 48 10.27 -20.28 -21.60
CA THR A 48 10.57 -19.90 -22.99
C THR A 48 11.51 -20.93 -23.64
N SER A 49 12.57 -21.33 -22.93
CA SER A 49 13.51 -22.35 -23.41
C SER A 49 12.82 -23.70 -23.67
N THR A 50 11.91 -24.11 -22.78
CA THR A 50 11.14 -25.35 -22.94
C THR A 50 10.16 -25.28 -24.11
N LEU A 51 9.64 -24.08 -24.41
CA LEU A 51 8.67 -23.88 -25.48
C LEU A 51 9.34 -23.72 -26.87
N THR A 52 10.44 -22.97 -26.96
CA THR A 52 11.06 -22.55 -28.23
C THR A 52 12.48 -23.10 -28.47
N GLY A 53 13.03 -23.90 -27.55
CA GLY A 53 14.36 -24.49 -27.70
C GLY A 53 14.46 -25.47 -28.89
N ALA A 54 15.68 -25.93 -29.21
CA ALA A 54 15.91 -26.87 -30.32
C ALA A 54 15.14 -28.21 -30.16
N SER A 55 14.85 -28.62 -28.92
CA SER A 55 13.95 -29.73 -28.55
C SER A 55 12.65 -29.26 -27.89
N GLY A 56 12.36 -27.96 -28.02
CA GLY A 56 11.20 -27.31 -27.44
C GLY A 56 9.94 -27.63 -28.24
N LEU A 57 8.79 -27.31 -27.65
CA LEU A 57 7.48 -27.70 -28.16
C LEU A 57 7.22 -27.28 -29.62
N THR A 58 7.85 -26.20 -30.09
CA THR A 58 7.72 -25.72 -31.49
C THR A 58 8.47 -26.57 -32.52
N SER A 59 9.44 -27.39 -32.12
CA SER A 59 10.22 -28.25 -33.04
C SER A 59 9.80 -29.73 -33.00
N LEU A 60 8.84 -30.08 -32.15
CA LEU A 60 8.30 -31.43 -32.03
C LEU A 60 7.57 -31.88 -33.30
N LYS A 61 7.78 -33.14 -33.66
CA LYS A 61 7.02 -33.86 -34.69
C LYS A 61 6.31 -35.05 -34.05
N LEU A 62 5.14 -35.42 -34.57
CA LEU A 62 4.35 -36.57 -34.11
C LEU A 62 4.30 -37.70 -35.16
N ASP A 63 5.35 -37.80 -35.96
CA ASP A 63 5.48 -38.71 -37.10
C ASP A 63 5.92 -40.14 -36.71
N SER A 64 6.36 -40.37 -35.47
CA SER A 64 6.75 -41.69 -34.96
C SER A 64 6.36 -41.87 -33.49
N ALA A 65 6.28 -43.12 -33.02
CA ALA A 65 6.03 -43.43 -31.61
C ALA A 65 7.11 -42.86 -30.67
N ALA A 66 8.37 -42.80 -31.14
CA ALA A 66 9.48 -42.22 -30.39
C ALA A 66 9.35 -40.69 -30.28
N THR A 67 9.03 -40.01 -31.38
CA THR A 67 8.85 -38.54 -31.41
C THR A 67 7.59 -38.12 -30.64
N ALA A 68 6.53 -38.92 -30.65
CA ALA A 68 5.36 -38.74 -29.82
C ALA A 68 5.63 -38.91 -28.30
N SER A 69 6.45 -39.89 -27.90
CA SER A 69 6.83 -40.06 -26.48
C SER A 69 7.70 -38.91 -25.98
N GLY A 70 8.64 -38.43 -26.81
CA GLY A 70 9.42 -37.23 -26.51
C GLY A 70 8.54 -35.99 -26.40
N ALA A 71 7.48 -35.89 -27.21
CA ALA A 71 6.53 -34.79 -27.15
C ALA A 71 5.79 -34.70 -25.81
N ILE A 72 5.37 -35.85 -25.28
CA ILE A 72 4.73 -35.93 -23.96
C ILE A 72 5.69 -35.45 -22.87
N ALA A 73 6.94 -35.89 -22.89
CA ALA A 73 7.94 -35.45 -21.91
C ALA A 73 8.19 -33.93 -21.95
N SER A 74 8.29 -33.34 -23.14
CA SER A 74 8.43 -31.88 -23.29
C SER A 74 7.21 -31.11 -22.80
N LEU A 75 5.99 -31.63 -23.02
CA LEU A 75 4.75 -31.04 -22.49
C LEU A 75 4.71 -31.09 -20.95
N GLU A 76 5.10 -32.21 -20.35
CA GLU A 76 5.19 -32.33 -18.89
C GLU A 76 6.20 -31.34 -18.29
N GLY A 77 7.35 -31.15 -18.95
CA GLY A 77 8.33 -30.13 -18.59
C GLY A 77 7.72 -28.73 -18.65
N ALA A 78 7.08 -28.37 -19.77
CA ALA A 78 6.45 -27.06 -19.92
C ALA A 78 5.36 -26.80 -18.87
N LEU A 79 4.55 -27.82 -18.54
CA LEU A 79 3.53 -27.72 -17.49
C LEU A 79 4.13 -27.51 -16.11
N LYS A 80 5.25 -28.16 -15.78
CA LYS A 80 5.98 -27.93 -14.52
C LYS A 80 6.50 -26.50 -14.43
N GLU A 81 7.10 -25.99 -15.51
CA GLU A 81 7.58 -24.60 -15.56
C GLU A 81 6.43 -23.58 -15.40
N VAL A 82 5.29 -23.79 -16.08
CA VAL A 82 4.08 -22.96 -15.90
C VAL A 82 3.58 -23.03 -14.45
N GLY A 83 3.60 -24.23 -13.85
CA GLY A 83 3.22 -24.43 -12.46
C GLY A 83 4.12 -23.65 -11.50
N SER A 84 5.44 -23.71 -11.70
CA SER A 84 6.43 -22.96 -10.93
C SER A 84 6.19 -21.45 -11.03
N LEU A 85 6.08 -20.92 -12.26
CA LEU A 85 5.81 -19.51 -12.51
C LEU A 85 4.51 -19.03 -11.83
N ARG A 86 3.43 -19.80 -11.93
CA ARG A 86 2.15 -19.48 -11.27
C ARG A 86 2.25 -19.53 -9.75
N SER A 87 3.03 -20.45 -9.21
CA SER A 87 3.28 -20.53 -7.77
C SER A 87 4.03 -19.30 -7.26
N SER A 88 5.12 -18.92 -7.94
CA SER A 88 5.91 -17.71 -7.64
C SER A 88 5.05 -16.44 -7.70
N LEU A 89 4.20 -16.30 -8.72
CA LEU A 89 3.27 -15.17 -8.83
C LEU A 89 2.21 -15.19 -7.72
N GLY A 90 1.62 -16.35 -7.42
CA GLY A 90 0.63 -16.52 -6.36
C GLY A 90 1.18 -16.16 -4.98
N ALA A 91 2.41 -16.56 -4.67
CA ALA A 91 3.08 -16.19 -3.43
C ALA A 91 3.24 -14.68 -3.28
N ASN A 92 3.65 -13.99 -4.35
CA ASN A 92 3.78 -12.53 -4.35
C ASN A 92 2.41 -11.81 -4.25
N ILE A 93 1.37 -12.34 -4.89
CA ILE A 93 -0.01 -11.83 -4.75
C ILE A 93 -0.49 -11.95 -3.31
N ASN A 94 -0.29 -13.10 -2.65
CA ASN A 94 -0.65 -13.27 -1.25
C ASN A 94 0.10 -12.29 -0.35
N ARG A 95 1.40 -12.12 -0.60
CA ARG A 95 2.23 -11.17 0.15
C ARG A 95 1.71 -9.73 -0.01
N LEU A 96 1.41 -9.30 -1.23
CA LEU A 96 0.82 -7.99 -1.52
C LEU A 96 -0.55 -7.82 -0.85
N GLY A 97 -1.39 -8.86 -0.87
CA GLY A 97 -2.70 -8.84 -0.22
C GLY A 97 -2.59 -8.64 1.30
N HIS A 98 -1.69 -9.38 1.96
CA HIS A 98 -1.43 -9.21 3.39
C HIS A 98 -0.82 -7.84 3.71
N THR A 99 0.13 -7.37 2.90
CA THR A 99 0.72 -6.04 3.09
C THR A 99 -0.34 -4.95 2.92
N SER A 100 -1.20 -5.04 1.90
CA SER A 100 -2.30 -4.09 1.70
C SER A 100 -3.26 -4.06 2.89
N ALA A 101 -3.64 -5.23 3.41
CA ALA A 101 -4.51 -5.31 4.58
C ALA A 101 -3.85 -4.71 5.84
N ASN A 102 -2.55 -4.97 6.03
CA ASN A 102 -1.80 -4.40 7.15
C ASN A 102 -1.66 -2.87 7.04
N LEU A 103 -1.35 -2.36 5.84
CA LEU A 103 -1.28 -0.92 5.58
C LEU A 103 -2.61 -0.21 5.83
N ALA A 104 -3.72 -0.81 5.41
CA ALA A 104 -5.06 -0.25 5.69
C ALA A 104 -5.32 -0.15 7.20
N ASN A 105 -5.04 -1.21 7.96
CA ASN A 105 -5.17 -1.17 9.43
C ASN A 105 -4.23 -0.12 10.07
N MET A 106 -3.00 0.01 9.57
CA MET A 106 -2.08 1.03 10.07
C MET A 106 -2.56 2.45 9.74
N GLN A 107 -3.13 2.67 8.56
CA GLN A 107 -3.74 3.94 8.20
C GLN A 107 -4.90 4.28 9.13
N ASP A 108 -5.85 3.36 9.32
CA ASP A 108 -7.01 3.58 10.20
C ASP A 108 -6.56 3.89 11.63
N ASN A 109 -5.60 3.13 12.16
CA ASN A 109 -5.05 3.38 13.51
C ASN A 109 -4.34 4.74 13.61
N THR A 110 -3.62 5.15 12.56
CA THR A 110 -2.92 6.43 12.54
C THR A 110 -3.90 7.60 12.44
N GLU A 111 -4.95 7.47 11.62
CA GLU A 111 -6.02 8.46 11.51
C GLU A 111 -6.80 8.62 12.82
N LEU A 112 -7.12 7.51 13.49
CA LEU A 112 -7.76 7.53 14.81
C LEU A 112 -6.88 8.19 15.87
N ALA A 113 -5.58 7.85 15.91
CA ALA A 113 -4.63 8.48 16.81
C ALA A 113 -4.52 9.99 16.55
N LEU A 114 -4.45 10.40 15.28
CA LEU A 114 -4.42 11.81 14.90
C LEU A 114 -5.71 12.53 15.31
N GLY A 115 -6.87 11.91 15.10
CA GLY A 115 -8.17 12.44 15.54
C GLY A 115 -8.19 12.70 17.04
N ASN A 116 -7.78 11.73 17.86
CA ASN A 116 -7.72 11.87 19.31
C ASN A 116 -6.80 13.01 19.77
N ILE A 117 -5.63 13.17 19.14
CA ILE A 117 -4.70 14.26 19.44
C ILE A 117 -5.36 15.62 19.11
N ARG A 118 -5.95 15.74 17.91
CA ARG A 118 -6.59 16.99 17.46
C ARG A 118 -7.80 17.35 18.32
N ASP A 119 -8.60 16.38 18.72
CA ASP A 119 -9.76 16.60 19.57
C ASP A 119 -9.35 16.99 21.00
N ALA A 120 -8.30 16.38 21.55
CA ALA A 120 -7.75 16.76 22.85
C ALA A 120 -7.18 18.19 22.85
N ASP A 121 -6.43 18.55 21.81
CA ASP A 121 -5.90 19.90 21.63
C ASP A 121 -7.03 20.92 21.47
N PHE A 122 -8.04 20.60 20.65
CA PHE A 122 -9.23 21.44 20.48
C PHE A 122 -9.99 21.63 21.80
N ALA A 123 -10.17 20.57 22.59
CA ALA A 123 -10.83 20.66 23.90
C ALA A 123 -10.07 21.56 24.89
N SER A 124 -8.73 21.48 24.90
CA SER A 124 -7.87 22.34 25.72
C SER A 124 -7.96 23.81 25.31
N GLU A 125 -7.90 24.09 24.01
CA GLU A 125 -8.01 25.44 23.46
C GLU A 125 -9.40 26.03 23.70
N ALA A 126 -10.45 25.25 23.44
CA ALA A 126 -11.84 25.64 23.70
C ALA A 126 -12.07 25.96 25.18
N SER A 127 -11.56 25.13 26.09
CA SER A 127 -11.64 25.37 27.54
C SER A 127 -10.90 26.66 27.94
N THR A 128 -9.77 26.94 27.30
CA THR A 128 -9.00 28.16 27.55
C THR A 128 -9.69 29.40 27.00
N MET A 129 -10.25 29.32 25.80
CA MET A 129 -11.08 30.37 25.21
C MET A 129 -12.30 30.67 26.10
N THR A 130 -13.04 29.65 26.55
CA THR A 130 -14.17 29.82 27.46
C THR A 130 -13.75 30.44 28.79
N ARG A 131 -12.62 30.01 29.36
CA ARG A 131 -12.07 30.61 30.60
C ARG A 131 -11.75 32.09 30.41
N GLN A 132 -11.14 32.46 29.29
CA GLN A 132 -10.82 33.86 28.97
C GLN A 132 -12.08 34.70 28.79
N GLN A 133 -13.11 34.19 28.11
CA GLN A 133 -14.40 34.87 27.96
C GLN A 133 -15.09 35.08 29.32
N MET A 134 -15.10 34.06 30.18
CA MET A 134 -15.63 34.15 31.55
C MET A 134 -14.85 35.17 32.39
N LEU A 135 -13.52 35.20 32.29
CA LEU A 135 -12.67 36.20 32.95
C LEU A 135 -12.98 37.62 32.47
N ALA A 136 -13.15 37.82 31.17
CA ALA A 136 -13.49 39.12 30.60
C ALA A 136 -14.86 39.62 31.10
N GLN A 137 -15.88 38.75 31.10
CA GLN A 137 -17.22 39.06 31.62
C GLN A 137 -17.20 39.30 33.14
N THR A 138 -16.46 38.48 33.89
CA THR A 138 -16.30 38.66 35.35
C THR A 138 -15.56 39.94 35.66
N SER A 139 -14.55 40.31 34.88
CA SER A 139 -13.82 41.58 35.02
C SER A 139 -14.74 42.78 34.80
N MET A 140 -15.61 42.74 33.80
CA MET A 140 -16.62 43.79 33.59
C MET A 140 -17.64 43.86 34.73
N SER A 141 -18.11 42.71 35.24
CA SER A 141 -19.06 42.65 36.36
C SER A 141 -18.43 43.08 37.68
N MET A 142 -17.18 42.69 37.95
CA MET A 142 -16.37 43.14 39.10
C MET A 142 -16.11 44.64 39.03
N LEU A 143 -15.83 45.19 37.85
CA LEU A 143 -15.68 46.63 37.65
C LEU A 143 -16.99 47.38 37.96
N LYS A 144 -18.15 46.84 37.54
CA LYS A 144 -19.47 47.40 37.90
C LYS A 144 -19.75 47.29 39.39
N GLN A 145 -19.46 46.14 40.01
CA GLN A 145 -19.64 45.90 41.45
C GLN A 145 -18.74 46.79 42.31
N SER A 146 -17.48 47.01 41.89
CA SER A 146 -16.57 47.93 42.57
C SER A 146 -17.02 49.38 42.46
N ASN A 147 -17.56 49.79 41.29
CA ASN A 147 -18.09 51.14 41.11
C ASN A 147 -19.37 51.37 41.93
N SER A 148 -20.28 50.40 42.00
CA SER A 148 -21.49 50.51 42.83
C SER A 148 -21.18 50.50 44.32
N MET A 149 -20.19 49.72 44.76
CA MET A 149 -19.73 49.72 46.16
C MET A 149 -19.05 51.04 46.55
N SER A 150 -18.22 51.63 45.67
CA SER A 150 -17.65 52.97 45.88
C SER A 150 -18.72 54.07 45.99
N GLY A 151 -19.78 54.00 45.18
CA GLY A 151 -20.90 54.95 45.27
C GLY A 151 -21.69 54.83 46.57
N MET A 152 -21.85 53.62 47.09
CA MET A 152 -22.53 53.36 48.37
C MET A 152 -21.73 53.91 49.56
N VAL A 153 -20.39 53.84 49.50
CA VAL A 153 -19.51 54.43 50.52
C VAL A 153 -19.56 55.96 50.51
N MET A 154 -19.65 56.60 49.34
CA MET A 154 -19.87 58.05 49.27
C MET A 154 -21.23 58.49 49.83
N SER A 155 -22.28 57.66 49.71
CA SER A 155 -23.59 57.92 50.31
C SER A 155 -23.62 57.75 51.83
N LEU A 156 -22.62 57.10 52.43
CA LEU A 156 -22.47 56.96 53.89
C LEU A 156 -21.53 58.03 54.50
N LEU A 157 -20.86 58.83 53.67
CA LEU A 157 -19.91 59.87 54.07
C LEU A 157 -20.40 61.31 53.79
N GLY A 158 -21.55 61.47 53.13
CA GLY A 158 -22.25 62.74 52.95
C GLY A 158 -23.56 62.77 53.72
#